data_AF-A0A3B8XFH0-F1
#
_entry.id   AF-A0A3B8XFH0-F1
#
_cell.length_a   1.000
_cell.length_b   1.000
_cell.length_c   1.000
_cell.angle_alpha   90.00
_cell.angle_beta   90.00
_cell.angle_gamma   90.00
#
_symmetry.space_group_name_H-M   'P 1'
#
loop_
_entity.id
_entity.type
_entity.pdbx_description
1 polymer ?
#
loop_
_entity_poly.entity_id
_entity_poly.type
_entity_poly.pdbx_seq_one_letter_code
_entity_poly.pdbx_strand_id
1 'polypeptide(L)'
;RQRDLDKALTSVSKGVHDFSGGTRIGEALADFNRRWARRVLGHGAVVIIVSDGWDRGDPAQLTAELIHLRRSAHRLIWLNPLLGSEGYQPLTRGMVAALPYCDDFLAVHNVQALDELGRLLAGLDSRSTRRR
;
A
#
# COMPACT_ATOMS: atom_id res chain seq x y z
N ARG A 1 0.11 -5.53 25.11
CA ARG A 1 -0.26 -4.79 23.87
C ARG A 1 0.90 -4.69 22.87
N GLN A 2 2.13 -4.33 23.26
CA GLN A 2 3.29 -4.32 22.34
C GLN A 2 3.66 -5.70 21.77
N ARG A 3 3.56 -6.73 22.61
CA ARG A 3 3.81 -8.14 22.27
C ARG A 3 2.92 -8.72 21.16
N ASP A 4 1.77 -8.10 20.89
CA ASP A 4 0.81 -8.58 19.88
C ASP A 4 1.12 -7.99 18.49
N LEU A 5 1.62 -6.75 18.46
CA LEU A 5 2.09 -6.08 17.23
C LEU A 5 3.36 -6.75 16.68
N ASP A 6 4.34 -7.04 17.55
CA ASP A 6 5.56 -7.74 17.14
C ASP A 6 5.25 -9.14 16.61
N LYS A 7 4.25 -9.83 17.19
CA LYS A 7 3.76 -11.13 16.70
C LYS A 7 3.04 -11.01 15.36
N ALA A 8 2.24 -9.97 15.14
CA ALA A 8 1.56 -9.70 13.88
C ALA A 8 2.56 -9.37 12.76
N LEU A 9 3.57 -8.54 13.04
CA LEU A 9 4.64 -8.23 12.09
C LEU A 9 5.51 -9.45 11.80
N THR A 10 5.85 -10.24 12.83
CA THR A 10 6.62 -11.48 12.68
C THR A 10 5.87 -12.55 11.90
N SER A 11 4.53 -12.65 12.01
CA SER A 11 3.76 -13.62 11.24
C SER A 11 3.65 -13.23 9.77
N VAL A 12 3.56 -11.93 9.46
CA VAL A 12 3.60 -11.41 8.09
C VAL A 12 4.97 -11.63 7.44
N SER A 13 6.06 -11.36 8.17
CA SER A 13 7.42 -11.54 7.66
C SER A 13 7.81 -13.01 7.42
N LYS A 14 7.23 -13.95 8.18
CA LYS A 14 7.48 -15.39 8.01
C LYS A 14 6.82 -16.01 6.77
N GLY A 15 5.91 -15.29 6.12
CA GLY A 15 5.22 -15.75 4.91
C GLY A 15 5.89 -15.35 3.60
N VAL A 16 6.90 -14.47 3.62
CA VAL A 16 7.47 -13.89 2.39
C VAL A 16 8.82 -14.51 2.10
N HIS A 17 8.78 -15.64 1.40
CA HIS A 17 9.92 -16.53 1.28
C HIS A 17 10.92 -16.21 0.15
N ASP A 18 10.68 -15.23 -0.72
CA ASP A 18 11.65 -14.90 -1.79
C ASP A 18 11.53 -13.45 -2.30
N PHE A 19 12.54 -12.62 -1.98
CA PHE A 19 12.66 -11.22 -2.43
C PHE A 19 13.80 -10.99 -3.44
N SER A 20 14.29 -12.01 -4.15
CA SER A 20 15.45 -11.85 -5.06
C SER A 20 15.10 -11.46 -6.50
N GLY A 21 13.81 -11.29 -6.83
CA GLY A 21 13.37 -11.11 -8.21
C GLY A 21 13.09 -9.66 -8.63
N GLY A 22 12.56 -8.82 -7.76
CA GLY A 22 11.78 -7.63 -8.16
C GLY A 22 10.31 -8.00 -8.31
N THR A 23 9.45 -7.22 -7.66
CA THR A 23 8.02 -7.49 -7.50
C THR A 23 7.29 -7.19 -8.81
N ARG A 24 6.28 -7.99 -9.18
CA ARG A 24 5.37 -7.68 -10.29
C ARG A 24 4.10 -7.05 -9.72
N ILE A 25 4.21 -5.80 -9.28
CA ILE A 25 3.15 -5.13 -8.50
C ILE A 25 1.89 -4.99 -9.35
N GLY A 26 2.01 -4.57 -10.61
CA GLY A 26 0.86 -4.44 -11.51
C GLY A 26 0.10 -5.75 -11.71
N GLU A 27 0.80 -6.88 -11.85
CA GLU A 27 0.16 -8.21 -12.00
C GLU A 27 -0.51 -8.67 -10.70
N ALA A 28 0.15 -8.44 -9.55
CA ALA A 28 -0.43 -8.77 -8.25
C ALA A 28 -1.73 -7.98 -7.98
N LEU A 29 -1.75 -6.69 -8.33
CA LEU A 29 -2.95 -5.86 -8.22
C LEU A 29 -4.03 -6.28 -9.22
N ALA A 30 -3.68 -6.63 -10.45
CA ALA A 30 -4.64 -7.16 -11.43
C ALA A 30 -5.35 -8.43 -10.92
N ASP A 31 -4.57 -9.33 -10.33
CA ASP A 31 -5.09 -10.55 -9.72
C ASP A 31 -5.96 -10.28 -8.50
N PHE A 32 -5.54 -9.36 -7.64
CA PHE A 32 -6.33 -8.93 -6.49
C PHE A 32 -7.65 -8.27 -6.91
N ASN A 33 -7.62 -7.34 -7.86
CA ASN A 33 -8.79 -6.64 -8.36
C ASN A 33 -9.80 -7.60 -8.98
N ARG A 34 -9.31 -8.58 -9.77
CA ARG A 34 -10.17 -9.57 -10.44
C ARG A 34 -10.78 -10.57 -9.45
N ARG A 35 -10.01 -11.05 -8.47
CA ARG A 35 -10.42 -12.16 -7.61
C ARG A 35 -11.01 -11.71 -6.27
N TRP A 36 -10.64 -10.55 -5.74
CA TRP A 36 -10.92 -10.22 -4.34
C TRP A 36 -11.56 -8.85 -4.14
N ALA A 37 -11.23 -7.83 -4.94
CA ALA A 37 -11.65 -6.46 -4.66
C ALA A 37 -13.16 -6.32 -4.37
N ARG A 38 -14.02 -6.92 -5.19
CA ARG A 38 -15.49 -6.87 -4.98
C ARG A 38 -15.97 -7.52 -3.67
N ARG A 39 -15.21 -8.49 -3.14
CA ARG A 39 -15.55 -9.24 -1.93
C ARG A 39 -15.07 -8.54 -0.67
N VAL A 40 -13.93 -7.84 -0.74
CA VAL A 40 -13.22 -7.34 0.45
C VAL A 40 -13.16 -5.82 0.54
N LEU A 41 -13.38 -5.09 -0.57
CA LEU A 41 -13.32 -3.62 -0.57
C LEU A 41 -14.67 -2.93 -0.38
N GLY A 42 -15.74 -3.69 -0.12
CA GLY A 42 -17.02 -3.11 0.29
C GLY A 42 -16.92 -2.40 1.64
N HIS A 43 -17.87 -1.51 1.93
CA HIS A 43 -18.05 -0.87 3.25
C HIS A 43 -16.90 0.04 3.72
N GLY A 44 -16.24 0.74 2.80
CA GLY A 44 -15.26 1.77 3.17
C GLY A 44 -13.89 1.22 3.52
N ALA A 45 -13.44 0.18 2.82
CA ALA A 45 -12.16 -0.46 3.08
C ALA A 45 -10.97 0.51 2.88
N VAL A 46 -10.06 0.50 3.85
CA VAL A 46 -8.74 1.15 3.73
C VAL A 46 -7.76 0.12 3.18
N VAL A 47 -7.07 0.47 2.10
CA VAL A 47 -6.06 -0.38 1.46
C VAL A 47 -4.69 0.18 1.77
N ILE A 48 -3.81 -0.67 2.30
CA ILE A 48 -2.43 -0.32 2.62
C ILE A 48 -1.51 -1.18 1.73
N ILE A 49 -0.71 -0.53 0.89
CA ILE A 49 0.35 -1.18 0.10
C ILE A 49 1.69 -0.91 0.77
N VAL A 50 2.44 -1.97 1.09
CA VAL A 50 3.80 -1.83 1.67
C VAL A 50 4.82 -2.21 0.60
N SER A 51 5.51 -1.23 0.02
CA SER A 51 6.48 -1.45 -1.06
C SER A 51 7.37 -0.23 -1.30
N ASP A 52 8.58 -0.43 -1.82
CA ASP A 52 9.49 0.61 -2.30
C ASP A 52 9.25 1.00 -3.78
N GLY A 53 8.28 0.36 -4.44
CA GLY A 53 7.89 0.63 -5.83
C GLY A 53 8.76 -0.02 -6.89
N TRP A 54 9.60 -0.97 -6.51
CA TRP A 54 10.40 -1.72 -7.48
C TRP A 54 9.53 -2.73 -8.23
N ASP A 55 8.86 -2.25 -9.28
CA ASP A 55 8.08 -3.06 -10.22
C ASP A 55 8.89 -3.41 -11.47
N ARG A 56 8.86 -4.68 -11.88
CA ARG A 56 9.45 -5.14 -13.15
C ARG A 56 8.46 -5.23 -14.31
N GLY A 57 7.17 -5.05 -14.02
CA GLY A 57 6.10 -5.09 -15.02
C GLY A 57 6.02 -3.81 -15.86
N ASP A 58 4.96 -3.73 -16.66
CA ASP A 58 4.59 -2.52 -17.39
C ASP A 58 4.01 -1.47 -16.42
N PRO A 59 4.61 -0.28 -16.30
CA PRO A 59 4.06 0.80 -15.47
C PRO A 59 2.63 1.20 -15.86
N ALA A 60 2.24 1.07 -17.14
CA ALA A 60 0.88 1.37 -17.57
C ALA A 60 -0.15 0.39 -16.97
N GLN A 61 0.22 -0.89 -16.84
CA GLN A 61 -0.60 -1.88 -16.15
C GLN A 61 -0.73 -1.53 -14.66
N LEU A 62 0.39 -1.21 -14.00
CA LEU A 62 0.36 -0.79 -12.59
C LEU A 62 -0.57 0.41 -12.39
N THR A 63 -0.45 1.43 -13.24
CA THR A 63 -1.35 2.60 -13.23
C THR A 63 -2.81 2.20 -13.39
N ALA A 64 -3.15 1.38 -14.38
CA ALA A 64 -4.53 0.95 -14.61
C ALA A 64 -5.14 0.22 -13.40
N GLU A 65 -4.36 -0.67 -12.79
CA GLU A 65 -4.81 -1.45 -11.63
C GLU A 65 -4.92 -0.60 -10.36
N LEU A 66 -4.05 0.39 -10.18
CA LEU A 66 -4.15 1.36 -9.08
C LEU A 66 -5.37 2.28 -9.24
N ILE A 67 -5.69 2.71 -10.46
CA ILE A 67 -6.92 3.48 -10.73
C ILE A 67 -8.15 2.66 -10.33
N HIS A 68 -8.19 1.39 -10.71
CA HIS A 68 -9.30 0.51 -10.36
C HIS A 68 -9.39 0.30 -8.83
N LEU A 69 -8.26 -0.01 -8.20
CA LEU A 69 -8.17 -0.21 -6.76
C LEU A 69 -8.63 1.03 -5.99
N ARG A 70 -8.14 2.22 -6.36
CA ARG A 70 -8.48 3.52 -5.77
C ARG A 70 -9.97 3.81 -5.84
N ARG A 71 -10.67 3.42 -6.91
CA ARG A 71 -12.11 3.63 -7.04
C ARG A 71 -12.93 2.76 -6.07
N SER A 72 -12.39 1.61 -5.68
CA SER A 72 -13.04 0.68 -4.75
C SER A 72 -12.62 0.89 -3.30
N ALA A 73 -11.44 1.46 -3.06
CA ALA A 73 -10.94 1.77 -1.73
C ALA A 73 -11.54 3.10 -1.22
N HIS A 74 -11.81 3.16 0.08
CA HIS A 74 -12.07 4.42 0.78
C HIS A 74 -10.83 5.30 0.85
N ARG A 75 -9.69 4.65 1.08
CA ARG A 75 -8.37 5.27 1.19
C ARG A 75 -7.32 4.28 0.70
N LEU A 76 -6.42 4.73 -0.16
CA LEU A 76 -5.27 3.96 -0.64
C LEU A 76 -3.98 4.58 -0.08
N ILE A 77 -3.40 3.91 0.91
CA ILE A 77 -2.18 4.34 1.60
C ILE A 77 -1.02 3.51 1.06
N TRP A 78 0.06 4.18 0.67
CA TRP A 78 1.30 3.53 0.28
C TRP A 78 2.37 3.76 1.35
N LEU A 79 2.79 2.68 2.00
CA LEU A 79 3.84 2.66 3.00
C LEU A 79 5.16 2.22 2.35
N ASN A 80 6.13 3.11 2.37
CA ASN A 80 7.43 2.86 1.76
C ASN A 80 8.50 2.62 2.83
N PRO A 81 9.10 1.41 2.89
CA PRO A 81 10.10 1.07 3.90
C PRO A 81 11.44 1.77 3.70
N LEU A 82 11.71 2.31 2.52
CA LEU A 82 12.96 3.02 2.21
C LEU A 82 12.81 4.54 2.28
N LEU A 83 11.58 5.05 2.38
CA LEU A 83 11.34 6.48 2.45
C LEU A 83 11.90 7.04 3.76
N GLY A 84 12.84 7.99 3.67
CA GLY A 84 13.53 8.60 4.82
C GLY A 84 14.95 8.05 5.06
N SER A 85 15.35 7.01 4.34
CA SER A 85 16.76 6.64 4.24
C SER A 85 17.54 7.71 3.46
N GLU A 86 18.78 7.98 3.89
CA GLU A 86 19.64 8.96 3.23
C GLU A 86 19.84 8.59 1.74
N GLY A 87 19.61 9.56 0.86
CA GLY A 87 19.75 9.37 -0.59
C GLY A 87 18.61 8.61 -1.29
N TYR A 88 17.58 8.14 -0.56
CA TYR A 88 16.42 7.52 -1.21
C TYR A 88 15.61 8.55 -1.99
N GLN A 89 15.34 8.25 -3.26
CA GLN A 89 14.39 9.00 -4.08
C GLN A 89 13.40 8.03 -4.74
N PRO A 90 12.10 8.35 -4.77
CA PRO A 90 11.05 7.51 -5.36
C PRO A 90 11.05 7.56 -6.90
N LEU A 91 12.21 7.33 -7.53
CA LEU A 91 12.41 7.46 -8.98
C LEU A 91 12.21 6.15 -9.74
N THR A 92 11.90 5.05 -9.06
CA THR A 92 11.59 3.80 -9.73
C THR A 92 10.34 3.98 -10.60
N ARG A 93 10.32 3.35 -11.78
CA ARG A 93 9.20 3.49 -12.72
C ARG A 93 7.86 3.12 -12.09
N GLY A 94 7.86 2.07 -11.26
CA GLY A 94 6.68 1.66 -10.51
C GLY A 94 6.21 2.72 -9.51
N MET A 95 7.13 3.34 -8.78
CA MET A 95 6.78 4.40 -7.83
C MET A 95 6.27 5.66 -8.52
N VAL A 96 6.94 6.11 -9.58
CA VAL A 96 6.47 7.25 -10.39
C VAL A 96 5.07 7.01 -10.93
N ALA A 97 4.78 5.79 -11.39
CA ALA A 97 3.45 5.40 -11.85
C ALA A 97 2.40 5.30 -10.73
N ALA A 98 2.82 4.99 -9.50
CA ALA A 98 1.91 4.78 -8.37
C ALA A 98 1.55 6.06 -7.61
N LEU A 99 2.50 6.99 -7.46
CA LEU A 99 2.35 8.20 -6.66
C LEU A 99 1.07 9.00 -6.96
N PRO A 100 0.65 9.23 -8.22
CA PRO A 100 -0.57 9.99 -8.51
C PRO A 100 -1.87 9.36 -8.01
N TYR A 101 -1.86 8.07 -7.68
CA TYR A 101 -3.05 7.31 -7.30
C TYR A 101 -3.10 6.98 -5.82
N CYS A 102 -2.03 7.25 -5.07
CA CYS A 102 -1.99 7.12 -3.62
C CYS A 102 -2.73 8.31 -2.98
N ASP A 103 -3.56 8.05 -1.99
CA ASP A 103 -4.11 9.12 -1.15
C ASP A 103 -3.05 9.64 -0.15
N ASP A 104 -2.26 8.71 0.39
CA ASP A 104 -1.20 8.99 1.34
C ASP A 104 0.04 8.19 0.97
N PHE A 105 1.20 8.80 1.12
CA PHE A 105 2.50 8.16 0.90
C PHE A 105 3.37 8.42 2.13
N LEU A 106 3.56 7.38 2.95
CA LEU A 106 4.20 7.50 4.25
C LEU A 106 5.42 6.58 4.35
N ALA A 107 6.32 6.92 5.26
CA ALA A 107 7.41 6.03 5.66
C ALA A 107 6.86 4.89 6.54
N VAL A 108 7.62 3.80 6.72
CA VAL A 108 7.30 2.77 7.73
C VAL A 108 8.52 2.32 8.56
N HIS A 109 9.66 3.00 8.40
CA HIS A 109 10.95 2.53 8.95
C HIS A 109 11.25 3.05 10.38
N ASN A 110 10.34 3.76 11.04
CA ASN A 110 10.57 4.25 12.41
C ASN A 110 9.25 4.41 13.22
N VAL A 111 9.39 4.60 14.54
CA VAL A 111 8.26 4.74 15.48
C VAL A 111 7.37 5.95 15.15
N GLN A 112 7.97 7.04 14.67
CA GLN A 112 7.22 8.24 14.29
C GLN A 112 6.29 7.96 13.09
N ALA A 113 6.74 7.15 12.14
CA ALA A 113 5.95 6.77 10.98
C ALA A 113 4.76 5.86 11.35
N LEU A 114 4.92 4.98 12.33
CA LEU A 114 3.82 4.19 12.89
C LEU A 114 2.78 5.06 13.61
N ASP A 115 3.24 6.09 14.30
CA ASP A 115 2.38 7.07 14.99
C ASP A 115 1.63 7.96 13.97
N GLU A 116 2.29 8.38 12.89
CA GLU A 116 1.65 9.07 11.76
C GLU A 116 0.57 8.22 11.10
N LEU A 117 0.87 6.94 10.82
CA LEU A 117 -0.14 5.99 10.33
C LEU A 117 -1.29 5.83 11.32
N GLY A 118 -1.00 5.73 12.63
CA GLY A 118 -2.01 5.63 13.67
C GLY A 118 -2.94 6.85 13.72
N ARG A 119 -2.37 8.06 13.66
CA ARG A 119 -3.14 9.32 13.58
C ARG A 119 -3.98 9.39 12.31
N LEU A 120 -3.39 8.99 11.18
CA LEU A 120 -4.09 8.98 9.90
C LEU A 120 -5.30 8.06 9.97
N LEU A 121 -5.11 6.80 10.38
CA LEU A 121 -6.19 5.83 10.52
C LEU A 121 -7.26 6.27 11.53
N ALA A 122 -6.86 6.86 12.66
CA ALA A 122 -7.79 7.42 13.65
C ALA A 122 -8.61 8.59 13.10
N GLY A 123 -8.07 9.35 12.15
CA GLY A 123 -8.75 10.46 11.48
C GLY A 123 -9.70 10.04 10.36
N LEU A 124 -9.70 8.77 9.93
CA LEU A 124 -10.56 8.26 8.85
C LEU A 124 -12.03 8.02 9.26
N ASP A 125 -12.49 8.59 10.37
CA ASP A 125 -13.85 8.40 10.91
C ASP A 125 -14.97 8.60 9.86
N SER A 126 -15.81 7.55 9.74
CA SER A 126 -17.14 7.30 9.10
C SER A 126 -17.83 8.26 8.11
N ARG A 127 -17.40 9.52 7.94
CA ARG A 127 -18.08 10.57 7.16
C ARG A 127 -17.98 10.44 5.64
N SER A 128 -17.08 9.62 5.10
CA SER A 128 -16.89 9.48 3.65
C SER A 128 -17.50 8.19 3.05
N THR A 129 -18.52 7.62 3.70
CA THR A 129 -19.47 6.68 3.05
C THR A 129 -20.36 7.36 1.99
N ARG A 130 -20.12 8.64 1.67
CA ARG A 130 -20.92 9.43 0.74
C ARG A 130 -20.08 9.94 -0.45
N ARG A 131 -19.46 9.03 -1.21
CA ARG A 131 -19.25 9.28 -2.64
C ARG A 131 -20.49 8.74 -3.38
N ARG A 132 -21.43 9.65 -3.63
CA ARG A 132 -22.54 9.46 -4.58
C ARG A 132 -21.98 9.32 -6.00
#